data_AF-A0AA95GSF7-F1
#
_entry.id   AF-A0AA95GSF7-F1
#
_cell.length_a   1.000
_cell.length_b   1.000
_cell.length_c   1.000
_cell.angle_alpha   90.00
_cell.angle_beta   90.00
_cell.angle_gamma   90.00
#
_symmetry.space_group_name_H-M   'P 1'
#
loop_
_entity.id
_entity.type
_entity.pdbx_description
1 polymer ?
#
loop_
_entity_poly.entity_id
_entity_poly.type
_entity_poly.pdbx_seq_one_letter_code
_entity_poly.pdbx_strand_id
1 'polypeptide(L)'
;MAQVAFDTQEFVDTLEKEGLPRNQAKAISLVIRKSHEVADLATKRDLDDIRKDIDARFDKTDAQIAEVRKDLSAEIADVRKDMEHGFEKVETQIADVRKDITQIEKRFDRLEIKFDRLQWFILAGILGLLFKDVLPKLWGG
;
A
#
# COMPACT_ATOMS: atom_id res chain seq x y z
N MET A 1 26.82 -43.85 -4.96
CA MET A 1 25.83 -44.31 -3.97
C MET A 1 26.53 -45.30 -3.07
N ALA A 2 26.93 -44.90 -1.86
CA ALA A 2 27.43 -45.84 -0.87
C ALA A 2 26.24 -46.17 0.04
N GLN A 3 25.32 -47.00 -0.47
CA GLN A 3 24.46 -47.75 0.44
C GLN A 3 25.42 -48.68 1.18
N VAL A 4 25.53 -48.53 2.50
CA VAL A 4 26.33 -49.44 3.30
C VAL A 4 25.70 -50.81 3.09
N ALA A 5 26.34 -51.64 2.25
CA ALA A 5 25.83 -52.96 1.96
C ALA A 5 25.83 -53.73 3.27
N PHE A 6 24.65 -54.20 3.69
CA PHE A 6 24.56 -55.04 4.88
C PHE A 6 25.24 -56.37 4.58
N ASP A 7 26.47 -56.53 5.05
CA ASP A 7 27.22 -57.78 4.92
C ASP A 7 26.63 -58.83 5.86
N THR A 8 25.76 -59.66 5.30
CA THR A 8 25.11 -60.74 6.05
C THR A 8 26.10 -61.75 6.63
N GLN A 9 27.28 -61.92 6.03
CA GLN A 9 28.26 -62.92 6.44
C GLN A 9 29.08 -62.39 7.63
N GLU A 10 29.59 -61.17 7.54
CA GLU A 10 30.27 -60.50 8.66
C GLU A 10 29.35 -60.43 9.90
N PHE A 11 28.07 -60.14 9.69
CA PHE A 11 27.08 -60.09 10.76
C PHE A 11 26.83 -61.47 11.42
N VAL A 12 26.78 -62.54 10.62
CA VAL A 12 26.63 -63.91 11.13
C VAL A 12 27.86 -64.35 11.92
N ASP A 13 29.06 -64.09 11.39
CA ASP A 13 30.31 -64.49 12.04
C ASP A 13 30.54 -63.70 13.35
N THR A 14 30.05 -62.46 13.43
CA THR A 14 30.05 -61.67 14.67
C THR A 14 29.12 -62.29 15.72
N LEU A 15 27.89 -62.62 15.35
CA LEU A 15 26.93 -63.25 16.28
C LEU A 15 27.40 -64.63 16.76
N GLU A 16 28.07 -65.41 15.90
CA GLU A 16 28.64 -66.71 16.27
C GLU A 16 29.80 -66.57 17.27
N LYS A 17 30.65 -65.55 17.13
CA LYS A 17 31.70 -65.21 18.11
C LYS A 17 31.14 -64.80 19.47
N GLU A 18 29.99 -64.13 19.48
CA GLU A 18 29.25 -63.76 20.70
C GLU A 18 28.47 -64.95 21.31
N GLY A 19 28.62 -66.16 20.76
CA GLY A 19 28.06 -67.39 21.30
C GLY A 19 26.66 -67.74 20.82
N LEU A 20 26.09 -67.02 19.83
CA LEU A 20 24.86 -67.47 19.20
C LEU A 20 25.10 -68.67 18.27
N PRO A 21 24.24 -69.70 18.33
CA PRO A 21 24.23 -70.78 17.34
C PRO A 21 24.12 -70.25 15.91
N ARG A 22 24.97 -70.75 15.00
CA ARG A 22 25.07 -70.30 13.60
C ARG A 22 23.73 -70.27 12.85
N ASN A 23 22.81 -71.17 13.17
CA ASN A 23 21.46 -71.19 12.59
C ASN A 23 20.60 -70.00 13.06
N GLN A 24 20.69 -69.61 14.34
CA GLN A 24 20.00 -68.43 14.89
C GLN A 24 20.64 -67.14 14.38
N ALA A 25 21.97 -67.06 14.33
CA ALA A 25 22.70 -65.93 13.76
C ALA A 25 22.31 -65.65 12.30
N LYS A 26 22.22 -66.70 11.48
CA LYS A 26 21.72 -66.60 10.09
C LYS A 26 20.29 -66.09 10.02
N ALA A 27 19.40 -66.60 10.86
CA ALA A 27 18.00 -66.16 10.88
C ALA A 27 17.87 -64.68 11.22
N ILE A 28 18.60 -64.20 12.24
CA ILE A 28 18.59 -62.79 12.66
C ILE A 28 19.17 -61.88 11.56
N SER A 29 20.32 -62.26 10.98
CA SER A 29 20.94 -61.54 9.85
C SER A 29 19.97 -61.36 8.68
N LEU A 30 19.22 -62.43 8.34
CA LEU A 30 18.29 -62.42 7.23
C LEU A 30 17.06 -61.54 7.50
N VAL A 31 16.57 -61.52 8.73
CA VAL A 31 15.46 -60.65 9.16
C VAL A 31 15.89 -59.18 9.12
N ILE A 32 17.08 -58.85 9.62
CA ILE A 32 17.60 -57.48 9.64
C ILE A 32 17.87 -56.97 8.21
N ARG A 33 18.47 -57.79 7.33
CA ARG A 33 18.64 -57.44 5.91
C ARG A 33 17.31 -57.13 5.25
N LYS A 34 16.30 -57.98 5.44
CA LYS A 34 14.95 -57.77 4.90
C LYS A 34 14.32 -56.48 5.44
N SER A 35 14.51 -56.15 6.70
CA SER A 35 14.03 -54.88 7.28
C SER A 35 14.68 -53.65 6.64
N HIS A 36 15.96 -53.74 6.25
CA HIS A 36 16.65 -52.67 5.52
C HIS A 36 16.27 -52.58 4.03
N GLU A 37 15.89 -53.69 3.39
CA GLU A 37 15.38 -53.71 2.01
C GLU A 37 13.95 -53.14 1.90
N VAL A 38 13.14 -53.27 2.96
CA VAL A 38 11.75 -52.77 3.01
C VAL A 38 11.68 -51.29 3.43
N ALA A 39 12.75 -50.75 4.02
CA ALA A 39 12.80 -49.35 4.40
C ALA A 39 13.11 -48.47 3.18
N ASP A 40 12.10 -47.76 2.68
CA ASP A 40 12.30 -46.65 1.74
C ASP A 40 13.04 -45.51 2.45
N LEU A 41 14.37 -45.52 2.37
CA LEU A 41 15.22 -44.51 2.98
C LEU A 41 15.58 -43.45 1.92
N ALA A 42 15.26 -42.19 2.21
CA ALA A 42 15.79 -41.07 1.45
C ALA A 42 17.32 -41.11 1.49
N THR A 43 17.95 -41.11 0.33
CA THR A 43 19.40 -41.14 0.22
C THR A 43 19.98 -39.75 0.51
N LYS A 44 21.28 -39.67 0.82
CA LYS A 44 21.97 -38.38 0.95
C LYS A 44 21.83 -37.51 -0.30
N ARG A 45 21.74 -38.13 -1.48
CA ARG A 45 21.52 -37.44 -2.74
C ARG A 45 20.14 -36.79 -2.79
N ASP A 46 19.11 -37.49 -2.35
CA ASP A 46 17.74 -36.95 -2.32
C ASP A 46 17.66 -35.74 -1.39
N LEU A 47 18.35 -35.79 -0.24
CA LEU A 47 18.45 -34.67 0.68
C LEU A 47 19.23 -33.48 0.07
N ASP A 48 20.32 -33.74 -0.64
CA ASP A 48 21.08 -32.69 -1.35
C ASP A 48 20.26 -32.05 -2.48
N ASP A 49 19.47 -32.85 -3.21
CA ASP A 49 18.61 -32.38 -4.28
C ASP A 49 17.45 -31.54 -3.72
N ILE A 50 16.82 -31.97 -2.62
CA ILE A 50 15.81 -31.18 -1.89
C ILE A 50 16.42 -29.86 -1.38
N ARG A 51 17.63 -29.90 -0.82
CA ARG A 51 18.30 -28.69 -0.33
C ARG A 51 18.51 -27.67 -1.45
N LYS A 52 18.97 -28.12 -2.62
CA LYS A 52 19.14 -27.25 -3.79
C LYS A 52 17.81 -26.69 -4.30
N ASP A 53 16.75 -27.50 -4.32
CA ASP A 53 15.42 -27.03 -4.70
C ASP A 53 14.90 -25.96 -3.73
N ILE A 54 15.10 -26.17 -2.42
CA ILE A 54 14.76 -25.18 -1.39
C ILE A 54 15.54 -23.88 -1.60
N ASP A 55 16.86 -23.95 -1.79
CA ASP A 55 17.70 -22.77 -2.03
C ASP A 55 17.23 -22.01 -3.29
N ALA A 56 16.96 -22.72 -4.39
CA ALA A 56 16.45 -22.11 -5.62
C ALA A 56 15.06 -21.45 -5.43
N ARG A 57 14.20 -22.04 -4.60
CA ARG A 57 12.89 -21.46 -4.27
C ARG A 57 13.01 -20.23 -3.37
N PHE A 58 13.99 -20.19 -2.46
CA PHE A 58 14.31 -19.01 -1.68
C PHE A 58 14.83 -17.88 -2.58
N ASP A 59 15.81 -18.15 -3.45
CA ASP A 59 16.33 -17.16 -4.41
C ASP A 59 15.21 -16.58 -5.28
N LYS A 60 14.30 -17.43 -5.76
CA LYS A 60 13.13 -16.99 -6.53
C LYS A 60 12.20 -16.10 -5.71
N THR A 61 11.98 -16.45 -4.44
CA THR A 61 11.12 -15.66 -3.54
C THR A 61 11.76 -14.30 -3.25
N ASP A 62 13.06 -14.26 -3.01
CA ASP A 62 13.80 -13.00 -2.78
C ASP A 62 13.75 -12.09 -4.01
N ALA A 63 13.88 -12.66 -5.22
CA ALA A 63 13.71 -11.92 -6.46
C ALA A 63 12.30 -11.33 -6.60
N GLN A 64 11.26 -12.10 -6.30
CA GLN A 64 9.87 -11.63 -6.32
C GLN A 64 9.62 -10.53 -5.27
N ILE A 65 10.19 -10.67 -4.07
CA ILE A 65 10.10 -9.64 -3.03
C ILE A 65 10.79 -8.35 -3.49
N ALA A 66 11.95 -8.45 -4.13
CA ALA A 66 12.65 -7.28 -4.66
C ALA A 66 11.86 -6.57 -5.76
N GLU A 67 11.21 -7.33 -6.66
CA GLU A 67 10.33 -6.81 -7.70
C GLU A 67 9.12 -6.07 -7.10
N VAL A 68 8.39 -6.70 -6.18
CA VAL A 68 7.24 -6.08 -5.50
C VAL A 68 7.66 -4.81 -4.75
N ARG A 69 8.83 -4.79 -4.11
CA ARG A 69 9.36 -3.58 -3.44
C ARG A 69 9.64 -2.45 -4.43
N LYS A 70 10.17 -2.78 -5.61
CA LYS A 70 10.45 -1.80 -6.67
C LYS A 70 9.15 -1.22 -7.21
N ASP A 71 8.17 -2.08 -7.51
CA ASP A 71 6.88 -1.65 -8.05
C ASP A 71 6.13 -0.79 -7.05
N LEU A 72 6.06 -1.20 -5.78
CA LEU A 72 5.44 -0.39 -4.73
C LEU A 72 6.15 0.97 -4.55
N SER A 73 7.47 1.01 -4.68
CA SER A 73 8.22 2.27 -4.61
C SER A 73 7.87 3.21 -5.77
N ALA A 74 7.65 2.66 -6.96
CA ALA A 74 7.20 3.41 -8.13
C ALA A 74 5.77 3.93 -7.93
N GLU A 75 4.84 3.07 -7.52
CA GLU A 75 3.44 3.46 -7.25
C GLU A 75 3.35 4.54 -6.17
N ILE A 76 4.14 4.45 -5.10
CA ILE A 76 4.20 5.50 -4.07
C ILE A 76 4.71 6.83 -4.65
N ALA A 77 5.70 6.79 -5.55
CA ALA A 77 6.21 8.00 -6.21
C ALA A 77 5.14 8.64 -7.11
N ASP A 78 4.40 7.84 -7.86
CA ASP A 78 3.31 8.31 -8.72
C ASP A 78 2.17 8.91 -7.89
N VAL A 79 1.72 8.25 -6.82
CA VAL A 79 0.70 8.79 -5.90
C VAL A 79 1.15 10.12 -5.30
N ARG A 80 2.42 10.26 -4.92
CA ARG A 80 2.94 11.54 -4.39
C ARG A 80 2.87 12.65 -5.44
N LYS A 81 3.23 12.34 -6.69
CA LYS A 81 3.14 13.29 -7.80
C LYS A 81 1.68 13.70 -8.07
N ASP A 82 0.76 12.74 -8.10
CA ASP A 82 -0.67 13.01 -8.28
C ASP A 82 -1.23 13.86 -7.14
N MET A 83 -0.81 13.63 -5.91
CA MET A 83 -1.17 14.46 -4.76
C MET A 83 -0.66 15.90 -4.93
N GLU A 84 0.60 16.08 -5.34
CA GLU A 84 1.18 17.41 -5.60
C GLU A 84 0.38 18.17 -6.67
N HIS A 85 0.05 17.52 -7.79
CA HIS A 85 -0.79 18.11 -8.84
C HIS A 85 -2.21 18.43 -8.32
N GLY A 86 -2.75 17.56 -7.46
CA GLY A 86 -4.02 17.78 -6.79
C GLY A 86 -4.01 19.03 -5.91
N PHE A 87 -2.93 19.25 -5.14
CA PHE A 87 -2.75 20.44 -4.32
C PHE A 87 -2.61 21.71 -5.16
N GLU A 88 -1.78 21.69 -6.21
CA GLU A 88 -1.66 22.83 -7.15
C GLU A 88 -3.01 23.21 -7.75
N LYS A 89 -3.81 22.21 -8.15
CA LYS A 89 -5.16 22.46 -8.66
C LYS A 89 -6.07 23.10 -7.61
N VAL A 90 -6.01 22.65 -6.35
CA VAL A 90 -6.78 23.25 -5.26
C VAL A 90 -6.33 24.69 -4.99
N GLU A 91 -5.02 24.97 -5.02
CA GLU A 91 -4.49 26.31 -4.85
C GLU A 91 -4.97 27.28 -5.93
N THR A 92 -4.95 26.84 -7.20
CA THR A 92 -5.48 27.65 -8.31
C THR A 92 -6.97 27.93 -8.15
N GLN A 93 -7.77 26.93 -7.77
CA GLN A 93 -9.20 27.11 -7.50
C GLN A 93 -9.46 28.08 -6.34
N ILE A 94 -8.66 28.01 -5.27
CA ILE A 94 -8.76 28.95 -4.14
C ILE A 94 -8.42 30.37 -4.61
N ALA A 95 -7.39 30.54 -5.45
CA ALA A 95 -7.03 31.84 -6.00
C ALA A 95 -8.16 32.44 -6.85
N ASP A 96 -8.81 31.62 -7.68
CA ASP A 96 -9.97 32.03 -8.47
C ASP A 96 -11.16 32.42 -7.59
N VAL A 97 -11.49 31.63 -6.57
CA VAL A 97 -12.54 31.96 -5.60
C VAL A 97 -12.24 33.27 -4.88
N ARG A 98 -10.98 33.52 -4.48
CA ARG A 98 -10.58 34.80 -3.88
C ARG A 98 -10.82 35.96 -4.85
N LYS A 99 -10.47 35.80 -6.12
CA LYS A 99 -10.71 36.81 -7.15
C LYS A 99 -12.20 37.09 -7.30
N ASP A 100 -13.04 36.06 -7.33
CA ASP A 100 -14.49 36.21 -7.41
C ASP A 100 -15.04 36.96 -6.20
N ILE A 101 -14.57 36.65 -4.98
CA ILE A 101 -14.94 37.38 -3.77
C ILE A 101 -14.58 38.87 -3.89
N THR A 102 -13.36 39.21 -4.32
CA THR A 102 -12.98 40.63 -4.50
C THR A 102 -13.83 41.35 -5.55
N GLN A 103 -14.30 40.64 -6.57
CA GLN A 103 -15.22 41.23 -7.55
C GLN A 103 -16.62 41.45 -6.97
N ILE A 104 -17.08 40.52 -6.13
CA ILE A 104 -18.35 40.62 -5.43
C ILE A 104 -18.32 41.82 -4.47
N GLU A 105 -17.26 41.99 -3.68
CA GLU A 105 -17.07 43.15 -2.79
C GLU A 105 -17.19 44.48 -3.56
N LYS A 106 -16.49 44.63 -4.68
CA LYS A 106 -16.60 45.83 -5.53
C LYS A 106 -18.01 46.08 -6.08
N ARG A 107 -18.77 45.01 -6.35
CA ARG A 107 -20.17 45.14 -6.79
C ARG A 107 -21.06 45.59 -5.64
N PHE A 108 -20.81 45.11 -4.42
CA PHE A 108 -21.51 45.55 -3.22
C PHE A 108 -21.23 47.03 -2.92
N ASP A 109 -19.98 47.49 -2.93
CA ASP A 109 -19.64 48.92 -2.72
C ASP A 109 -20.40 49.82 -3.71
N ARG A 110 -20.47 49.40 -4.98
CA ARG A 110 -21.21 50.15 -6.00
C ARG A 110 -22.71 50.16 -5.74
N LEU A 111 -23.27 49.08 -5.22
CA LEU A 111 -24.68 49.01 -4.85
C LEU A 111 -24.95 49.92 -3.66
N GLU A 112 -24.10 49.91 -2.63
CA GLU A 112 -24.21 50.79 -1.46
C GLU A 112 -24.28 52.27 -1.87
N ILE A 113 -23.37 52.72 -2.74
CA ILE A 113 -23.39 54.10 -3.28
C ILE A 113 -24.70 54.40 -4.05
N LYS A 114 -25.25 53.42 -4.79
CA LYS A 114 -26.52 53.58 -5.49
C LYS A 114 -27.69 53.69 -4.52
N PHE A 115 -27.68 52.89 -3.45
CA PHE A 115 -28.68 52.95 -2.40
C PHE A 115 -28.63 54.28 -1.65
N ASP A 116 -27.45 54.77 -1.28
CA ASP A 116 -27.27 56.09 -0.66
C ASP A 116 -27.83 57.21 -1.53
N ARG A 117 -27.53 57.18 -2.83
CA ARG A 117 -28.05 58.16 -3.79
C ARG A 117 -29.58 58.10 -3.89
N LEU A 118 -30.15 56.88 -3.90
CA LEU A 118 -31.60 56.70 -3.93
C LEU A 118 -32.26 57.23 -2.66
N GLN A 119 -31.66 56.97 -1.49
CA GLN A 119 -32.14 57.53 -0.21
C GLN A 119 -32.13 59.06 -0.24
N TRP A 120 -31.07 59.68 -0.74
CA TRP A 120 -31.00 61.13 -0.93
C TRP A 120 -32.09 61.67 -1.86
N PHE A 121 -32.38 60.98 -2.97
CA PHE A 121 -33.47 61.40 -3.87
C PHE A 121 -34.85 61.32 -3.19
N ILE A 122 -35.09 60.26 -2.39
CA ILE A 122 -36.33 60.12 -1.63
C ILE A 122 -36.44 61.23 -0.58
N LEU A 123 -35.38 61.47 0.20
CA LEU A 123 -35.35 62.55 1.20
C LEU A 123 -35.57 63.91 0.55
N ALA A 124 -34.88 64.22 -0.55
CA ALA A 124 -35.06 65.46 -1.30
C ALA A 124 -36.49 65.61 -1.84
N GLY A 125 -37.09 64.53 -2.33
CA GLY A 125 -38.48 64.52 -2.78
C GLY A 125 -39.47 64.82 -1.64
N ILE A 126 -39.29 64.19 -0.47
CA ILE A 126 -40.12 64.44 0.72
C ILE A 126 -39.96 65.89 1.21
N LEU A 127 -38.73 66.40 1.30
CA LEU A 127 -38.44 67.80 1.66
C LEU A 127 -39.08 68.79 0.68
N GLY A 128 -38.98 68.52 -0.63
CA GLY A 128 -39.61 69.35 -1.66
C GLY A 128 -41.13 69.43 -1.51
N LEU A 129 -41.78 68.30 -1.19
CA LEU A 129 -43.23 68.26 -0.93
C LEU A 129 -43.61 69.02 0.36
N LEU A 130 -42.81 68.90 1.42
CA LEU A 130 -43.08 69.58 2.70
C LEU A 130 -42.89 71.10 2.62
N PHE A 131 -41.92 71.59 1.84
CA PHE A 131 -41.58 73.02 1.76
C PHE A 131 -42.13 73.77 0.54
N LYS A 132 -42.91 73.10 -0.34
CA LYS A 132 -43.46 73.69 -1.58
C LYS A 132 -44.24 75.00 -1.37
N ASP A 133 -44.92 75.13 -0.23
CA ASP A 133 -45.78 76.29 0.08
C ASP A 133 -45.06 77.39 0.89
N VAL A 134 -43.88 77.08 1.45
CA VAL A 134 -43.11 77.96 2.34
C VAL A 134 -42.00 78.68 1.57
N LEU A 135 -41.37 78.01 0.60
CA LEU A 135 -40.27 78.57 -0.20
C LEU A 135 -40.65 79.80 -1.05
N PRO A 136 -41.80 79.84 -1.75
CA PRO A 136 -42.20 81.02 -2.54
C PRO A 136 -42.47 82.26 -1.69
N LYS A 137 -42.91 82.08 -0.43
CA LYS A 137 -43.23 83.18 0.49
C LYS A 137 -42.01 83.83 1.13
N LEU A 138 -40.89 83.12 1.22
CA LEU A 138 -39.62 83.65 1.78
C LEU A 138 -38.75 84.37 0.74
N TRP A 139 -38.98 84.12 -0.56
CA TRP A 139 -38.21 84.72 -1.66
C TRP A 139 -39.04 85.66 -2.56
N GLY A 140 -40.37 85.69 -2.39
CA GLY A 140 -41.30 86.49 -3.19
C GLY A 140 -41.86 87.72 -2.49
N GLY A 141 -41.14 88.30 -1.52
CA GLY A 141 -41.50 89.52 -0.79
C GLY A 141 -40.32 90.47 -0.67
#